data_AF-A0A0X3PGU0-F1
#
_entry.id   AF-A0A0X3PGU0-F1
#
_cell.length_a   1.000
_cell.length_b   1.000
_cell.length_c   1.000
_cell.angle_alpha   90.00
_cell.angle_beta   90.00
_cell.angle_gamma   90.00
#
_symmetry.space_group_name_H-M   'P 1'
#
loop_
_entity.id
_entity.type
_entity.pdbx_description
1 polymer ?
#
loop_
_entity_poly.entity_id
_entity_poly.type
_entity_poly.pdbx_seq_one_letter_code
_entity_poly.pdbx_strand_id
1 'polypeptide(L)'
;MDTFVSHSYFSSLLQVLMFPEGTNLCPESIASSDSYARKMGRPLLRYTLHPRVTGFQHFVKNIGSRLSYVYDVTVAYPFAMPENELSLFLGNAPQEVHYYVRRWPISSIIGRSAGDSCPNDESTATALGAWLNERWLEKEQLLKEYYLKPPAERQFPDEVVREGALIDAPSHQPWGPGAVLVLLFWILFSLFCITLLCVSWPARLFALAVNIFYIVVNVQTGISEWVLQKANEVEKRKQLATATAAVKKDD
;
A
#
# COMPACT_ATOMS: atom_id res chain seq x y z
N MET A 1 6.46 5.02 6.92
CA MET A 1 7.74 4.62 6.32
C MET A 1 7.41 3.69 5.18
N ASP A 2 7.58 4.14 3.94
CA ASP A 2 6.79 3.61 2.83
C ASP A 2 7.74 3.11 1.72
N THR A 3 7.50 1.96 1.11
CA THR A 3 8.30 1.54 -0.06
C THR A 3 7.37 1.40 -1.24
N PHE A 4 7.48 2.31 -2.19
CA PHE A 4 6.65 2.35 -3.39
C PHE A 4 7.35 1.59 -4.51
N VAL A 5 6.71 0.61 -5.13
CA VAL A 5 7.28 -0.13 -6.26
C VAL A 5 6.48 0.22 -7.49
N SER A 6 7.10 0.86 -8.49
CA SER A 6 6.41 1.26 -9.72
C SER A 6 7.11 0.73 -10.97
N HIS A 7 6.30 0.12 -11.82
CA HIS A 7 6.66 -0.37 -13.16
C HIS A 7 6.36 0.69 -14.25
N SER A 8 7.14 0.66 -15.32
CA SER A 8 6.79 1.25 -16.61
C SER A 8 7.41 0.43 -17.75
N TYR A 9 6.61 -0.26 -18.56
CA TYR A 9 6.56 -0.14 -20.03
C TYR A 9 5.48 -1.10 -20.60
N PHE A 10 4.49 -0.52 -21.29
CA PHE A 10 3.44 -1.12 -22.14
C PHE A 10 2.37 -2.06 -21.52
N SER A 11 1.12 -1.58 -21.61
CA SER A 11 -0.19 -2.27 -21.52
C SER A 11 -0.80 -2.67 -20.16
N SER A 12 -0.08 -2.66 -19.03
CA SER A 12 -0.69 -2.55 -17.69
C SER A 12 0.31 -2.08 -16.64
N LEU A 13 0.05 -0.92 -16.03
CA LEU A 13 0.89 -0.39 -14.96
C LEU A 13 0.63 -1.18 -13.66
N LEU A 14 1.54 -2.08 -13.30
CA LEU A 14 1.54 -2.68 -11.97
C LEU A 14 2.34 -1.79 -11.01
N GLN A 15 1.63 -1.07 -10.15
CA GLN A 15 2.22 -0.33 -9.04
C GLN A 15 1.83 -1.04 -7.74
N VAL A 16 2.82 -1.36 -6.91
CA VAL A 16 2.60 -2.03 -5.64
C VAL A 16 3.26 -1.22 -4.54
N LEU A 17 2.49 -0.85 -3.54
CA LEU A 17 2.99 -0.25 -2.31
C LEU A 17 3.23 -1.37 -1.29
N MET A 18 4.43 -1.43 -0.73
CA MET A 18 4.80 -2.41 0.28
C MET A 18 5.33 -1.69 1.53
N PHE A 19 4.97 -2.24 2.69
CA PHE A 19 5.48 -1.83 4.00
C PHE A 19 6.25 -3.00 4.61
N PRO A 20 7.57 -3.12 4.36
CA PRO A 20 8.36 -4.25 4.84
C PRO A 20 8.37 -4.38 6.38
N GLU A 21 8.17 -3.28 7.09
CA GLU A 21 8.00 -3.23 8.55
C GLU A 21 6.72 -3.95 9.01
N GLY A 22 5.63 -3.83 8.24
CA GLY A 22 4.38 -4.56 8.43
C GLY A 22 3.47 -4.07 9.56
N THR A 23 3.83 -3.01 10.29
CA THR A 23 3.03 -2.44 11.38
C THR A 23 3.39 -0.98 11.61
N ASN A 24 2.62 -0.28 12.45
CA ASN A 24 2.96 1.06 12.92
C ASN A 24 4.06 1.02 13.98
N LEU A 25 4.81 2.12 14.08
CA LEU A 25 5.79 2.37 15.13
C LEU A 25 5.04 2.69 16.44
N CYS A 26 5.00 1.74 17.36
CA CYS A 26 4.39 1.86 18.68
C CYS A 26 5.27 1.16 19.73
N PRO A 27 5.10 1.43 21.03
CA PRO A 27 5.93 0.82 22.07
C PRO A 27 5.99 -0.71 21.99
N GLU A 28 4.86 -1.36 21.67
CA GLU A 28 4.76 -2.81 21.53
C GLU A 28 5.55 -3.32 20.31
N SER A 29 5.43 -2.64 19.17
CA SER A 29 6.13 -3.04 17.94
C SER A 29 7.63 -2.78 18.03
N ILE A 30 8.06 -1.71 18.70
CA ILE A 30 9.47 -1.44 19.04
C ILE A 30 10.01 -2.55 19.95
N ALA A 31 9.29 -2.94 21.00
CA ALA A 31 9.74 -4.00 21.90
C ALA A 31 9.91 -5.34 21.16
N SER A 32 8.99 -5.66 20.26
CA SER A 32 9.07 -6.85 19.40
C SER A 32 10.28 -6.76 18.46
N SER A 33 10.49 -5.60 17.82
CA SER A 33 11.64 -5.36 16.93
C SER A 33 12.97 -5.42 17.67
N ASP A 34 13.05 -4.89 18.89
CA ASP A 34 14.22 -4.99 19.78
C ASP A 34 14.53 -6.45 20.13
N SER A 35 13.50 -7.26 20.42
CA SER A 35 13.67 -8.68 20.70
C SER A 35 14.24 -9.44 19.49
N TYR A 36 13.79 -9.09 18.28
CA TYR A 36 14.31 -9.63 17.03
C TYR A 36 15.76 -9.17 16.79
N ALA A 37 16.05 -7.88 16.97
CA ALA A 37 17.37 -7.30 16.79
C ALA A 37 18.40 -7.96 17.71
N ARG A 38 18.07 -8.16 19.00
CA ARG A 38 18.93 -8.86 19.96
C ARG A 38 19.21 -10.30 19.56
N LYS A 39 18.19 -11.03 19.08
CA LYS A 39 18.35 -12.42 18.61
C LYS A 39 19.26 -12.52 17.38
N MET A 40 19.19 -11.53 16.49
CA MET A 40 19.94 -11.50 15.23
C MET A 40 21.26 -10.71 15.31
N GLY A 41 21.63 -10.18 16.49
CA GLY A 41 22.84 -9.38 16.67
C GLY A 41 22.84 -8.05 15.90
N ARG A 42 21.65 -7.46 15.68
CA ARG A 42 21.47 -6.20 14.93
C ARG A 42 21.34 -4.99 15.87
N PRO A 43 21.65 -3.78 15.40
CA PRO A 43 21.45 -2.56 16.19
C PRO A 43 19.96 -2.33 16.48
N LEU A 44 19.69 -1.64 17.59
CA LEU A 44 18.34 -1.22 17.97
C LEU A 44 17.95 0.02 17.16
N LEU A 45 16.75 0.00 16.59
CA LEU A 45 16.18 1.10 15.80
C LEU A 45 15.11 1.80 16.61
N ARG A 46 15.00 3.12 16.49
CA ARG A 46 14.11 3.99 17.29
C ARG A 46 13.21 4.85 16.43
N TYR A 47 13.63 5.19 15.22
CA TYR A 47 12.81 5.93 14.26
C TYR A 47 12.15 5.01 13.24
N THR A 48 12.54 3.73 13.23
CA THR A 48 12.12 2.70 12.28
C THR A 48 12.01 1.35 12.97
N LEU A 49 11.31 0.39 12.37
CA LEU A 49 11.37 -1.02 12.76
C LEU A 49 12.11 -1.85 11.72
N HIS A 50 12.80 -2.91 12.17
CA HIS A 50 13.51 -3.84 11.28
C HIS A 50 12.57 -4.42 10.19
N PRO A 51 12.98 -4.38 8.91
CA PRO A 51 12.13 -4.83 7.81
C PRO A 51 12.06 -6.36 7.74
N ARG A 52 10.88 -6.88 7.36
CA ARG A 52 10.66 -8.29 7.05
C ARG A 52 11.11 -8.58 5.61
N VAL A 53 12.33 -9.10 5.47
CA VAL A 53 12.97 -9.36 4.17
C VAL A 53 12.26 -10.42 3.32
N THR A 54 11.63 -11.41 3.95
CA THR A 54 11.06 -12.58 3.26
C THR A 54 9.94 -12.20 2.28
N GLY A 55 9.02 -11.33 2.71
CA GLY A 55 7.92 -10.86 1.86
C GLY A 55 8.42 -10.10 0.63
N PHE A 56 9.44 -9.26 0.82
CA PHE A 56 10.09 -8.52 -0.26
C PHE A 56 10.81 -9.45 -1.24
N GLN A 57 11.56 -10.45 -0.74
CA GLN A 57 12.23 -11.45 -1.57
C GLN A 57 11.25 -12.24 -2.43
N HIS A 58 10.15 -12.74 -1.84
CA HIS A 58 9.12 -13.46 -2.59
C HIS A 58 8.42 -12.59 -3.61
N PHE A 59 8.17 -11.32 -3.26
CA PHE A 59 7.53 -10.37 -4.16
C PHE A 59 8.38 -10.09 -5.40
N VAL A 60 9.67 -9.76 -5.20
CA VAL A 60 10.61 -9.53 -6.30
C VAL A 60 10.77 -10.79 -7.16
N LYS A 61 10.85 -11.96 -6.52
CA LYS A 61 10.93 -13.26 -7.22
C LYS A 61 9.71 -13.53 -8.10
N ASN A 62 8.49 -13.28 -7.60
CA ASN A 62 7.26 -13.57 -8.33
C ASN A 62 6.99 -12.57 -9.46
N ILE A 63 7.42 -11.31 -9.31
CA ILE A 63 7.33 -10.32 -10.40
C ILE A 63 8.41 -10.58 -11.46
N GLY A 64 9.59 -11.04 -11.03
CA GLY A 64 10.69 -11.40 -11.91
C GLY A 64 11.13 -10.25 -12.81
N SER A 65 11.33 -10.53 -14.09
CA SER A 65 11.83 -9.57 -15.11
C SER A 65 10.92 -8.36 -15.35
N ARG A 66 9.68 -8.37 -14.82
CA ARG A 66 8.75 -7.23 -14.94
C ARG A 66 9.08 -6.10 -13.96
N LEU A 67 9.90 -6.34 -12.94
CA LEU A 67 10.28 -5.29 -11.99
C LEU A 67 11.41 -4.45 -12.56
N SER A 68 11.18 -3.18 -12.85
CA SER A 68 12.22 -2.28 -13.39
C SER A 68 12.85 -1.40 -12.30
N TYR A 69 12.02 -0.85 -11.41
CA TYR A 69 12.44 0.12 -10.41
C TYR A 69 11.78 -0.14 -9.05
N VAL A 70 12.53 0.16 -7.99
CA VAL A 70 12.06 0.23 -6.61
C VAL A 70 12.17 1.68 -6.17
N TYR A 71 11.06 2.28 -5.75
CA TYR A 71 11.05 3.61 -5.16
C TYR A 71 11.06 3.49 -3.64
N ASP A 72 12.16 3.95 -3.07
CA ASP A 72 12.31 4.02 -1.64
C ASP A 72 11.74 5.35 -1.13
N VAL A 73 10.71 5.31 -0.28
CA VAL A 73 10.03 6.49 0.24
C VAL A 73 10.25 6.58 1.75
N THR A 74 10.64 7.77 2.22
CA THR A 74 10.70 8.06 3.64
C THR A 74 9.77 9.23 3.91
N VAL A 75 8.87 9.03 4.87
CA VAL A 75 7.87 10.02 5.26
C VAL A 75 8.21 10.47 6.67
N ALA A 76 8.29 11.78 6.87
CA ALA A 76 8.51 12.38 8.18
C ALA A 76 7.47 13.45 8.47
N TYR A 77 7.16 13.60 9.76
CA TYR A 77 6.14 14.52 10.25
C TYR A 77 6.81 15.57 11.14
N PRO A 78 7.00 16.81 10.67
CA PRO A 78 7.72 17.85 11.43
C PRO A 78 7.04 18.27 12.73
N PHE A 79 5.70 18.29 12.80
CA PHE A 79 4.98 18.85 13.96
C PHE A 79 4.18 17.83 14.78
N ALA A 80 3.43 16.94 14.13
CA ALA A 80 2.57 15.98 14.80
C ALA A 80 2.58 14.65 14.04
N MET A 81 2.88 13.56 14.76
CA MET A 81 2.63 12.22 14.26
C MET A 81 1.17 11.88 14.56
N PRO A 82 0.34 11.51 13.56
CA PRO A 82 -1.02 11.07 13.83
C PRO A 82 -0.97 9.73 14.57
N GLU A 83 -1.09 9.76 15.90
CA GLU A 83 -1.02 8.55 16.73
C GLU A 83 -2.30 7.69 16.61
N ASN A 84 -3.46 8.32 16.37
CA ASN A 84 -4.76 7.65 16.36
C ASN A 84 -5.68 8.18 15.25
N GLU A 85 -6.46 7.31 14.62
CA GLU A 85 -7.49 7.70 13.63
C GLU A 85 -8.53 8.68 14.23
N LEU A 86 -8.82 8.54 15.52
CA LEU A 86 -9.68 9.47 16.26
C LEU A 86 -9.10 10.88 16.35
N SER A 87 -7.78 11.02 16.46
CA SER A 87 -7.13 12.34 16.48
C SER A 87 -7.26 13.04 15.12
N LEU A 88 -7.19 12.27 14.03
CA LEU A 88 -7.45 12.76 12.68
C LEU A 88 -8.91 13.21 12.53
N PHE A 89 -9.87 12.43 13.05
CA PHE A 89 -11.30 12.77 13.02
C PHE A 89 -11.61 14.04 13.82
N LEU A 90 -10.89 14.28 14.92
CA LEU A 90 -11.00 15.50 15.74
C LEU A 90 -10.32 16.73 15.10
N GLY A 91 -9.77 16.61 13.90
CA GLY A 91 -9.16 17.72 13.16
C GLY A 91 -7.67 17.94 13.45
N ASN A 92 -7.02 17.06 14.23
CA ASN A 92 -5.57 17.09 14.45
C ASN A 92 -4.85 16.38 13.31
N ALA A 93 -4.98 16.93 12.09
CA ALA A 93 -4.20 16.49 10.95
C ALA A 93 -2.76 17.05 11.02
N PRO A 94 -1.76 16.33 10.50
CA PRO A 94 -0.41 16.87 10.39
C PRO A 94 -0.44 18.12 9.50
N GLN A 95 0.11 19.23 10.01
CA GLN A 95 0.19 20.50 9.27
C GLN A 95 1.04 20.37 8.00
N GLU A 96 2.11 19.60 8.10
CA GLU A 96 3.08 19.39 7.03
C GLU A 96 3.52 17.91 7.02
N VAL A 97 3.84 17.40 5.84
CA VAL A 97 4.35 16.03 5.63
C VAL A 97 5.49 16.10 4.64
N HIS A 98 6.67 15.65 5.06
CA HIS A 98 7.86 15.70 4.23
C HIS A 98 8.09 14.32 3.62
N TYR A 99 8.35 14.29 2.31
CA TYR A 99 8.63 13.08 1.56
C TYR A 99 10.06 13.09 1.02
N TYR A 100 10.81 12.05 1.31
CA TYR A 100 12.11 11.80 0.73
C TYR A 100 12.03 10.56 -0.16
N VAL A 101 12.17 10.75 -1.48
CA VAL A 101 11.95 9.71 -2.48
C VAL A 101 13.24 9.42 -3.24
N ARG A 102 13.65 8.15 -3.26
CA ARG A 102 14.81 7.68 -4.04
C ARG A 102 14.38 6.60 -5.01
N ARG A 103 14.92 6.62 -6.22
CA ARG A 103 14.64 5.62 -7.26
C ARG A 103 15.84 4.72 -7.46
N TRP A 104 15.62 3.41 -7.34
CA TRP A 104 16.63 2.38 -7.53
C TRP A 104 16.26 1.48 -8.71
N PRO A 105 17.10 1.34 -9.75
CA PRO A 105 16.90 0.31 -10.75
C PRO A 105 17.12 -1.06 -10.13
N ILE A 106 16.30 -2.06 -10.48
CA ILE A 106 16.47 -3.40 -9.89
C ILE A 106 17.88 -3.95 -10.16
N SER A 107 18.47 -3.58 -11.30
CA SER A 107 19.80 -4.01 -11.72
C SER A 107 20.93 -3.54 -10.80
N SER A 108 20.78 -2.41 -10.11
CA SER A 108 21.75 -1.99 -9.10
C SER A 108 21.67 -2.82 -7.82
N ILE A 109 20.53 -3.47 -7.56
CA ILE A 109 20.28 -4.24 -6.33
C ILE A 109 20.72 -5.70 -6.51
N ILE A 110 20.36 -6.32 -7.64
CA ILE A 110 20.67 -7.73 -7.93
C ILE A 110 21.88 -7.93 -8.84
N GLY A 111 22.50 -6.84 -9.32
CA GLY A 111 23.68 -6.88 -10.19
C GLY A 111 23.43 -7.42 -11.60
N ARG A 112 22.17 -7.55 -12.04
CA ARG A 112 21.78 -8.07 -13.38
C ARG A 112 20.61 -7.29 -13.97
N SER A 113 20.54 -7.22 -15.30
CA SER A 113 19.52 -6.41 -15.99
C SER A 113 18.12 -7.01 -15.88
N ALA A 114 17.09 -6.15 -15.82
CA ALA A 114 15.68 -6.55 -15.82
C ALA A 114 15.32 -7.21 -17.17
N GLY A 115 15.55 -8.52 -17.29
CA GLY A 115 15.39 -9.24 -18.55
C GLY A 115 16.04 -10.63 -18.53
N ASP A 116 17.12 -10.80 -17.76
CA ASP A 116 17.69 -12.12 -17.51
C ASP A 116 16.77 -12.85 -16.53
N SER A 117 16.32 -14.05 -16.88
CA SER A 117 15.48 -14.90 -16.04
C SER A 117 16.01 -14.91 -14.60
N CYS A 118 15.24 -14.40 -13.63
CA CYS A 118 15.57 -14.46 -12.20
C CYS A 118 15.91 -15.92 -11.86
N PRO A 119 17.18 -16.28 -11.65
CA PRO A 119 17.50 -17.62 -11.21
C PRO A 119 16.98 -17.72 -9.78
N ASN A 120 16.50 -18.91 -9.41
CA ASN A 120 16.08 -19.26 -8.05
C ASN A 120 17.25 -19.29 -7.04
N ASP A 121 18.23 -18.39 -7.19
CA ASP A 121 19.48 -18.45 -6.46
C ASP A 121 19.34 -17.76 -5.11
N GLU A 122 19.65 -18.50 -4.05
CA GLU A 122 19.75 -18.06 -2.66
C GLU A 122 20.63 -16.80 -2.49
N SER A 123 21.59 -16.61 -3.38
CA SER A 123 22.44 -15.41 -3.45
C SER A 123 21.64 -14.14 -3.76
N THR A 124 20.65 -14.20 -4.65
CA THR A 124 19.81 -13.06 -5.01
C THR A 124 18.89 -12.68 -3.86
N ALA A 125 18.31 -13.68 -3.18
CA ALA A 125 17.51 -13.44 -1.98
C ALA A 125 18.35 -12.77 -0.87
N THR A 126 19.57 -13.24 -0.67
CA THR A 126 20.50 -12.68 0.31
C THR A 126 20.86 -11.23 -0.02
N ALA A 127 21.18 -10.93 -1.29
CA ALA A 127 21.48 -9.57 -1.75
C ALA A 127 20.29 -8.61 -1.54
N LEU A 128 19.07 -9.04 -1.89
CA LEU A 128 17.84 -8.26 -1.66
C LEU A 128 17.60 -7.99 -0.18
N GLY A 129 17.83 -9.00 0.66
CA GLY A 129 17.70 -8.87 2.12
C GLY A 129 18.74 -7.93 2.72
N ALA A 130 19.99 -8.02 2.27
CA ALA A 130 21.07 -7.13 2.70
C ALA A 130 20.79 -5.67 2.30
N TRP A 131 20.41 -5.45 1.03
CA TRP A 131 20.03 -4.14 0.51
C TRP A 131 18.87 -3.52 1.31
N LEU A 132 17.82 -4.30 1.59
CA LEU A 132 16.67 -3.81 2.34
C LEU A 132 17.06 -3.40 3.78
N ASN A 133 17.88 -4.20 4.45
CA ASN A 133 18.37 -3.87 5.79
C ASN A 133 19.25 -2.61 5.80
N GLU A 134 20.15 -2.47 4.83
CA GLU A 134 21.01 -1.30 4.69
C GLU A 134 20.17 -0.02 4.47
N ARG A 135 19.15 -0.09 3.62
CA ARG A 135 18.22 1.03 3.42
C ARG A 135 17.50 1.42 4.71
N TRP A 136 17.10 0.46 5.54
CA TRP A 136 16.49 0.78 6.84
C TRP A 136 17.45 1.45 7.81
N LEU A 137 18.72 1.04 7.83
CA LEU A 137 19.75 1.67 8.66
C LEU A 137 20.03 3.11 8.21
N GLU A 138 20.10 3.36 6.91
CA GLU A 138 20.23 4.72 6.38
C GLU A 138 19.04 5.58 6.75
N LYS A 139 17.81 5.05 6.64
CA LYS A 139 16.62 5.81 7.00
C LYS A 139 16.54 6.09 8.50
N GLU A 140 16.98 5.15 9.33
CA GLU A 140 17.11 5.37 10.78
C GLU A 140 18.02 6.57 11.07
N GLN A 141 19.19 6.62 10.43
CA GLN A 141 20.13 7.72 10.59
C GLN A 141 19.57 9.04 10.03
N LEU A 142 18.95 8.99 8.85
CA LEU A 142 18.30 10.15 8.21
C LEU A 142 17.21 10.74 9.10
N LEU A 143 16.32 9.90 9.64
CA LEU A 143 15.26 10.34 10.54
C LEU A 143 15.80 10.84 11.87
N LYS A 144 16.85 10.21 12.40
CA LYS A 144 17.53 10.68 13.61
C LYS A 144 18.06 12.10 13.41
N GLU A 145 18.76 12.37 12.32
CA GLU A 145 19.26 13.70 11.98
C GLU A 145 18.13 14.71 11.74
N TYR A 146 17.05 14.27 11.09
CA TYR A 146 15.87 15.08 10.84
C TYR A 146 15.17 15.51 12.14
N TYR A 147 14.92 14.57 13.06
CA TYR A 147 14.19 14.85 14.30
C TYR A 147 15.03 15.54 15.38
N LEU A 148 16.37 15.53 15.26
CA LEU A 148 17.28 16.32 16.11
C LEU A 148 17.12 17.83 15.91
N LYS A 149 16.66 18.26 14.73
CA LYS A 149 16.41 19.69 14.43
C LYS A 149 15.08 20.17 15.03
N PRO A 150 14.98 21.46 15.39
CA PRO A 150 13.71 22.04 15.84
C PRO A 150 12.66 21.94 14.72
N PRO A 151 11.36 21.74 15.04
CA PRO A 151 10.30 21.49 14.06
C PRO A 151 10.30 22.42 12.83
N ALA A 152 10.54 23.72 13.03
CA ALA A 152 10.53 24.73 11.96
C ALA A 152 11.72 24.65 10.99
N GLU A 153 12.79 23.93 11.34
CA GLU A 153 14.02 23.80 10.53
C GLU A 153 14.21 22.36 10.02
N ARG A 154 13.21 21.50 10.21
CA ARG A 154 13.27 20.10 9.77
C ARG A 154 13.11 20.05 8.26
N GLN A 155 14.16 19.59 7.59
CA GLN A 155 14.22 19.49 6.13
C GLN A 155 15.03 18.26 5.75
N PHE A 156 14.64 17.62 4.65
CA PHE A 156 15.42 16.53 4.07
C PHE A 156 16.59 17.09 3.24
N PRO A 157 17.66 16.29 3.01
CA PRO A 157 18.70 16.65 2.06
C PRO A 157 18.12 16.89 0.66
N ASP A 158 18.59 17.93 -0.02
CA ASP A 158 18.16 18.31 -1.39
C ASP A 158 16.64 18.51 -1.52
N GLU A 159 16.01 19.09 -0.49
CA GLU A 159 14.60 19.40 -0.50
C GLU A 159 14.26 20.39 -1.63
N VAL A 160 13.53 19.88 -2.63
CA VAL A 160 13.04 20.69 -3.74
C VAL A 160 11.80 21.43 -3.26
N VAL A 161 11.98 22.64 -2.74
CA VAL A 161 10.87 23.56 -2.49
C VAL A 161 10.33 24.03 -3.84
N ARG A 162 9.34 23.31 -4.37
CA ARG A 162 8.57 23.81 -5.51
C ARG A 162 7.64 24.90 -4.98
N GLU A 163 7.95 26.16 -5.26
CA GLU A 163 7.12 27.34 -4.95
C GLU A 163 5.67 27.23 -5.46
N GLY A 164 5.35 26.26 -6.35
CA GLY A 164 3.99 25.96 -6.84
C GLY A 164 3.43 24.60 -6.44
N ALA A 165 4.09 23.84 -5.56
CA ALA A 165 3.58 22.57 -4.99
C ALA A 165 3.16 22.72 -3.52
N LEU A 166 3.15 23.95 -3.00
CA LEU A 166 2.29 24.30 -1.88
C LEU A 166 0.86 24.06 -2.38
N ILE A 167 0.28 22.92 -2.01
CA ILE A 167 -1.16 22.85 -1.93
C ILE A 167 -1.45 23.86 -0.85
N ASP A 168 -1.81 25.09 -1.23
CA ASP A 168 -2.39 26.06 -0.30
C ASP A 168 -3.45 25.27 0.44
N ALA A 169 -3.18 24.91 1.69
CA ALA A 169 -4.15 24.25 2.53
C ALA A 169 -5.29 25.25 2.54
N PRO A 170 -6.43 24.96 1.88
CA PRO A 170 -7.40 26.01 1.66
C PRO A 170 -7.83 26.46 3.03
N SER A 171 -7.46 27.69 3.40
CA SER A 171 -7.72 28.27 4.70
C SER A 171 -9.21 28.11 4.97
N HIS A 172 -9.59 27.13 5.81
CA HIS A 172 -10.99 26.74 6.01
C HIS A 172 -11.84 26.86 4.73
N GLN A 173 -11.48 26.21 3.62
CA GLN A 173 -12.43 26.20 2.51
C GLN A 173 -13.64 25.39 2.97
N PRO A 174 -14.82 26.02 3.14
CA PRO A 174 -16.02 25.29 3.50
C PRO A 174 -16.24 24.25 2.40
N TRP A 175 -16.83 23.12 2.80
CA TRP A 175 -17.15 22.05 1.89
C TRP A 175 -17.81 22.64 0.65
N GLY A 176 -17.21 22.42 -0.52
CA GLY A 176 -17.76 22.93 -1.76
C GLY A 176 -19.21 22.47 -1.91
N PRO A 177 -20.07 23.22 -2.60
CA PRO A 177 -21.48 22.87 -2.74
C PRO A 177 -21.67 21.44 -3.29
N GLY A 178 -20.76 20.97 -4.15
CA GLY A 178 -20.74 19.58 -4.63
C GLY A 178 -20.49 18.54 -3.53
N ALA A 179 -19.57 18.78 -2.60
CA ALA A 179 -19.29 17.87 -1.49
C ALA A 179 -20.50 17.77 -0.54
N VAL A 180 -21.17 18.89 -0.27
CA VAL A 180 -22.40 18.93 0.53
C VAL A 180 -23.53 18.16 -0.17
N LEU A 181 -23.71 18.33 -1.49
CA LEU A 181 -24.70 17.58 -2.26
C LEU A 181 -24.45 16.08 -2.25
N VAL A 182 -23.19 15.66 -2.38
CA VAL A 182 -22.81 14.24 -2.30
C VAL A 182 -23.10 13.69 -0.91
N LEU A 183 -22.73 14.42 0.16
CA LEU A 183 -23.03 14.01 1.53
C LEU A 183 -24.54 13.88 1.76
N LEU A 184 -25.32 14.87 1.32
CA LEU A 184 -26.78 14.86 1.44
C LEU A 184 -27.40 13.69 0.67
N PHE A 185 -26.93 13.42 -0.54
CA PHE A 185 -27.36 12.27 -1.32
C PHE A 185 -27.14 10.97 -0.56
N TRP A 186 -25.96 10.76 0.02
CA TRP A 186 -25.66 9.56 0.79
C TRP A 186 -26.51 9.44 2.05
N ILE A 187 -26.73 10.53 2.79
CA ILE A 187 -27.61 10.54 3.97
C ILE A 187 -29.05 10.17 3.58
N LEU A 188 -29.59 10.81 2.54
CA LEU A 188 -30.95 10.56 2.06
C LEU A 188 -31.12 9.14 1.51
N PHE A 189 -30.14 8.64 0.76
CA PHE A 189 -30.14 7.28 0.24
C PHE A 189 -30.11 6.25 1.38
N SER A 190 -29.26 6.44 2.39
CA SER A 190 -29.22 5.57 3.56
C SER A 190 -30.55 5.59 4.33
N LEU A 191 -31.14 6.76 4.55
CA LEU A 191 -32.46 6.87 5.19
C LEU A 191 -33.55 6.17 4.37
N PHE A 192 -33.56 6.36 3.05
CA PHE A 192 -34.49 5.68 2.15
C PHE A 192 -34.37 4.16 2.25
N CYS A 193 -33.15 3.62 2.21
CA CYS A 193 -32.90 2.18 2.38
C CYS A 193 -33.40 1.66 3.73
N ILE A 194 -33.17 2.41 4.81
CA ILE A 194 -33.65 2.04 6.16
C ILE A 194 -35.18 2.06 6.21
N THR A 195 -35.83 3.11 5.70
CA THR A 195 -37.30 3.20 5.65
C THR A 195 -37.89 2.06 4.82
N LEU A 196 -37.29 1.74 3.68
CA LEU A 196 -37.72 0.66 2.81
C LEU A 196 -37.62 -0.71 3.50
N LEU A 197 -36.56 -0.96 4.28
CA LEU A 197 -36.44 -2.16 5.13
C LEU A 197 -37.48 -2.18 6.26
N CYS A 198 -37.78 -1.04 6.88
CA CYS A 198 -38.76 -0.94 7.96
C CYS A 198 -40.20 -1.13 7.47
N VAL A 199 -40.55 -0.74 6.25
CA VAL A 199 -41.94 -0.80 5.75
C VAL A 199 -42.21 -2.08 4.93
N SER A 200 -41.24 -2.50 4.11
CA SER A 200 -41.46 -3.50 3.06
C SER A 200 -40.98 -4.89 3.49
N TRP A 201 -41.91 -5.83 3.71
CA TRP A 201 -41.55 -7.22 4.03
C TRP A 201 -40.77 -7.94 2.90
N PRO A 202 -41.03 -7.70 1.58
CA PRO A 202 -40.21 -8.28 0.52
C PRO A 202 -38.77 -7.77 0.56
N ALA A 203 -38.56 -6.50 0.92
CA ALA A 203 -37.22 -5.95 1.08
C ALA A 203 -36.45 -6.61 2.23
N ARG A 204 -37.13 -6.92 3.34
CA ARG A 204 -36.54 -7.68 4.46
C ARG A 204 -36.16 -9.09 4.03
N LEU A 205 -37.01 -9.79 3.28
CA LEU A 205 -36.70 -11.12 2.77
C LEU A 205 -35.53 -11.10 1.79
N PHE A 206 -35.50 -10.12 0.89
CA PHE A 206 -34.37 -9.94 -0.02
C PHE A 206 -33.06 -9.68 0.76
N ALA A 207 -33.09 -8.78 1.74
CA ALA A 207 -31.93 -8.52 2.59
C ALA A 207 -31.48 -9.77 3.36
N LEU A 208 -32.41 -10.55 3.92
CA LEU A 208 -32.10 -11.82 4.58
C LEU A 208 -31.50 -12.83 3.61
N ALA A 209 -32.05 -12.99 2.41
CA ALA A 209 -31.53 -13.90 1.39
C ALA A 209 -30.10 -13.53 0.97
N VAL A 210 -29.83 -12.23 0.79
CA VAL A 210 -28.48 -11.72 0.48
C VAL A 210 -27.51 -11.99 1.63
N ASN A 211 -27.91 -11.74 2.89
CA ASN A 211 -27.07 -12.02 4.05
C ASN A 211 -26.78 -13.52 4.20
N ILE A 212 -27.80 -14.38 4.04
CA ILE A 212 -27.63 -15.84 4.06
C ILE A 212 -26.67 -16.27 2.95
N PHE A 213 -26.84 -15.75 1.74
CA PHE A 213 -25.94 -16.03 0.63
C PHE A 213 -24.50 -15.66 0.97
N TYR A 214 -24.25 -14.46 1.50
CA TYR A 214 -22.90 -14.03 1.89
C TYR A 214 -22.32 -14.89 3.01
N ILE A 215 -23.12 -15.26 4.01
CA ILE A 215 -22.68 -16.16 5.10
C ILE A 215 -22.30 -17.53 4.54
N VAL A 216 -23.15 -18.12 3.69
CA VAL A 216 -22.89 -19.44 3.08
C VAL A 216 -21.62 -19.43 2.24
N VAL A 217 -21.47 -18.42 1.36
CA VAL A 217 -20.27 -18.28 0.51
C VAL A 217 -19.01 -18.06 1.37
N ASN A 218 -19.11 -17.24 2.41
CA ASN A 218 -17.99 -16.98 3.30
C ASN A 218 -17.56 -18.23 4.07
N VAL A 219 -18.50 -19.06 4.54
CA VAL A 219 -18.21 -20.30 5.28
C VAL A 219 -17.67 -21.41 4.36
N GLN A 220 -18.18 -21.54 3.14
CA GLN A 220 -17.78 -22.63 2.25
C GLN A 220 -16.41 -22.42 1.61
N THR A 221 -16.13 -21.20 1.15
CA THR A 221 -14.95 -20.91 0.31
C THR A 221 -14.20 -19.66 0.75
N GLY A 222 -14.83 -18.78 1.53
CA GLY A 222 -14.37 -17.40 1.67
C GLY A 222 -14.74 -16.57 0.43
N ILE A 223 -15.15 -15.32 0.64
CA ILE A 223 -15.68 -14.46 -0.43
C ILE A 223 -14.60 -14.17 -1.49
N SER A 224 -13.36 -13.96 -1.07
CA SER A 224 -12.23 -13.68 -1.98
C SER A 224 -11.93 -14.84 -2.92
N GLU A 225 -11.88 -16.08 -2.40
CA GLU A 225 -11.61 -17.25 -3.22
C GLU A 225 -12.76 -17.55 -4.18
N TRP A 226 -14.01 -17.38 -3.73
CA TRP A 226 -15.18 -17.53 -4.59
C TRP A 226 -15.18 -16.55 -5.77
N VAL A 227 -14.87 -15.27 -5.51
CA VAL A 227 -14.75 -14.26 -6.58
C VAL A 227 -13.62 -14.62 -7.54
N LEU A 228 -12.46 -15.08 -7.03
CA LEU A 228 -11.35 -15.52 -7.88
C LEU A 228 -11.72 -16.72 -8.76
N GLN A 229 -12.42 -17.71 -8.20
CA GLN A 229 -12.90 -18.87 -8.96
C GLN A 229 -13.85 -18.44 -10.08
N LYS A 230 -14.81 -17.55 -9.79
CA LYS A 230 -15.75 -17.04 -10.79
C LYS A 230 -15.07 -16.19 -11.86
N ALA A 231 -14.11 -15.34 -11.48
CA ALA A 231 -13.30 -14.58 -12.42
C ALA A 231 -12.53 -15.52 -13.37
N ASN A 232 -11.88 -16.55 -12.82
CA ASN A 232 -11.14 -17.55 -13.60
C ASN A 232 -12.07 -18.35 -14.54
N GLU A 233 -13.29 -18.71 -14.10
CA GLU A 233 -14.27 -19.37 -14.97
C GLU A 233 -14.70 -18.48 -16.13
N VAL A 234 -14.95 -17.19 -15.88
CA VAL A 234 -15.31 -16.22 -16.92
C VAL A 234 -14.17 -16.05 -17.91
N GLU A 235 -12.93 -15.97 -17.42
CA GLU A 235 -11.76 -15.83 -18.27
C GLU A 235 -11.51 -17.08 -19.14
N LYS A 236 -11.66 -18.28 -18.57
CA LYS A 236 -11.64 -19.54 -19.34
C LYS A 236 -12.71 -19.56 -20.44
N ARG A 237 -13.94 -19.12 -20.13
CA ARG A 237 -15.03 -19.05 -21.12
C ARG A 237 -14.71 -18.05 -22.24
N LYS A 238 -14.12 -16.90 -21.92
CA LYS A 238 -13.67 -15.92 -22.93
C LYS A 238 -12.57 -16.50 -23.81
N GLN A 239 -11.57 -17.16 -23.23
CA GLN A 239 -10.48 -17.80 -23.99
C GLN A 239 -11.01 -18.89 -24.93
N LEU A 240 -11.95 -19.73 -24.46
CA LEU A 240 -12.58 -20.75 -25.29
C LEU A 240 -13.38 -20.14 -26.45
N ALA A 241 -14.13 -19.06 -26.20
CA ALA A 241 -14.89 -18.36 -27.23
C ALA A 241 -13.97 -17.73 -28.30
N THR A 242 -12.84 -17.13 -27.90
CA THR A 242 -11.85 -16.57 -28.82
C THR A 242 -11.17 -17.67 -29.65
N ALA A 243 -10.84 -18.82 -29.04
CA ALA A 243 -10.25 -19.96 -29.74
C ALA A 243 -11.21 -20.53 -30.81
N THR A 244 -12.49 -20.73 -30.47
CA THR A 244 -13.51 -21.18 -31.44
C THR A 244 -13.74 -20.17 -32.57
N ALA A 245 -13.67 -18.87 -32.27
CA ALA A 245 -13.80 -17.82 -33.28
C ALA A 245 -12.59 -17.72 -34.22
N ALA A 246 -11.38 -18.03 -33.73
CA ALA A 246 -10.17 -18.09 -34.56
C ALA A 246 -10.22 -19.29 -35.52
N VAL A 247 -10.59 -20.48 -35.03
CA VAL A 247 -10.72 -21.70 -35.85
C VAL A 247 -11.73 -21.51 -36.99
N LYS A 248 -12.86 -20.83 -36.73
CA LYS A 248 -13.88 -20.57 -37.75
C LYS A 248 -13.46 -19.54 -38.82
N LYS A 249 -12.36 -18.82 -38.62
CA LYS A 249 -11.86 -17.81 -39.57
C LYS A 249 -10.82 -18.39 -40.55
N ASP A 250 -10.24 -19.54 -40.21
CA ASP A 250 -9.22 -20.22 -41.00
C ASP A 250 -9.82 -21.32 -41.92
N ASP A 251 -11.13 -21.61 -41.80
CA ASP A 251 -11.96 -22.41 -42.73
C ASP A 251 -12.73 -21.51 -43.70
#